data_AF-A0A7X0BXA9-F1
#
_entry.id   AF-A0A7X0BXA9-F1
#
_cell.length_a   1.000
_cell.length_b   1.000
_cell.length_c   1.000
_cell.angle_alpha   90.00
_cell.angle_beta   90.00
_cell.angle_gamma   90.00
#
_symmetry.space_group_name_H-M   'P 1'
#
loop_
_entity.id
_entity.type
_entity.pdbx_description
1 polymer ?
#
loop_
_entity_poly.entity_id
_entity_poly.type
_entity_poly.pdbx_seq_one_letter_code
_entity_poly.pdbx_strand_id
1 'polypeptide(L)' 'MGCGCKGGNRQQFEVVTTDEKGDDKVVYTSTSEPTATAVARRYPGSTVRTKRQQTSAGPRAGA' A
#
# COMPACT_ATOMS: atom_id res chain seq x y z
N MET A 1 27.82 4.74 2.37
CA MET A 1 26.77 3.72 2.50
C MET A 1 25.55 4.12 1.68
N GLY A 2 25.42 3.61 0.47
CA GLY A 2 24.26 3.90 -0.39
C GLY A 2 23.05 3.11 0.10
N CYS A 3 22.02 3.80 0.60
CA CYS A 3 20.74 3.19 0.93
C CYS A 3 20.10 2.75 -0.40
N GLY A 4 20.20 1.45 -0.68
CA GLY A 4 19.70 0.83 -1.91
C GLY A 4 18.18 0.81 -1.97
N CYS A 5 17.56 1.95 -2.28
CA CYS A 5 16.18 2.02 -2.73
C CYS A 5 16.12 1.62 -4.21
N LYS A 6 16.57 0.40 -4.52
CA LYS A 6 16.41 -0.21 -5.85
C LYS A 6 14.95 -0.66 -5.93
N GLY A 7 14.17 0.10 -6.71
CA GLY A 7 12.76 -0.11 -6.96
C GLY A 7 12.45 -1.56 -7.37
N GLY A 8 11.98 -2.34 -6.41
CA GLY A 8 11.18 -3.51 -6.74
C GLY A 8 9.77 -3.01 -7.05
N ASN A 9 9.19 -3.53 -8.13
CA ASN A 9 7.75 -3.47 -8.42
C ASN A 9 6.97 -4.22 -7.32
N ARG A 10 7.10 -3.79 -6.07
CA ARG A 10 6.49 -4.42 -4.91
C ARG A 10 5.07 -3.91 -4.87
N GLN A 11 4.17 -4.76 -5.33
CA GLN A 11 2.74 -4.59 -5.13
C GLN A 11 2.52 -4.43 -3.63
N GLN A 12 2.00 -3.27 -3.24
CA GLN A 12 1.57 -3.03 -1.87
C GLN A 12 0.06 -3.15 -1.83
N PHE A 13 -0.44 -3.75 -0.77
CA PHE A 13 -1.84 -3.96 -0.47
C PHE A 13 -2.16 -3.16 0.78
N GLU A 14 -3.13 -2.28 0.67
CA GLU A 14 -3.58 -1.39 1.73
C GLU A 14 -4.97 -1.84 2.15
N VAL A 15 -5.19 -2.00 3.45
CA VAL A 15 -6.51 -2.25 4.02
C VAL A 15 -7.09 -0.90 4.39
N VAL A 16 -8.14 -0.49 3.69
CA VAL A 16 -8.85 0.77 3.90
C VAL A 16 -10.13 0.47 4.63
N THR A 17 -10.37 1.13 5.75
CA THR A 17 -11.66 1.11 6.44
C THR A 17 -12.37 2.43 6.21
N THR A 18 -13.68 2.38 6.03
CA THR A 18 -14.50 3.60 6.04
C THR A 18 -14.97 3.83 7.47
N ASP A 19 -14.67 5.01 8.02
CA ASP A 19 -15.16 5.42 9.33
C ASP A 19 -16.65 5.80 9.28
N GLU A 20 -17.32 5.91 10.44
CA GLU A 20 -18.72 6.33 10.54
C GLU A 20 -18.96 7.75 9.97
N LYS A 21 -17.89 8.56 9.87
CA LYS A 21 -17.91 9.88 9.23
C LYS A 21 -17.78 9.86 7.71
N GLY A 22 -17.57 8.68 7.10
CA GLY A 22 -17.38 8.52 5.67
C GLY A 22 -15.93 8.69 5.20
N ASP A 23 -14.98 8.80 6.12
CA ASP A 23 -13.56 8.96 5.80
C ASP A 23 -12.89 7.60 5.52
N ASP A 24 -12.22 7.49 4.37
CA ASP A 24 -11.37 6.35 4.03
C ASP A 24 -10.05 6.41 4.79
N LYS A 25 -9.85 5.51 5.76
CA LYS A 25 -8.62 5.40 6.54
C LYS A 25 -7.85 4.13 6.21
N VAL A 26 -6.59 4.26 5.83
CA VAL A 26 -5.68 3.12 5.72
C VAL A 26 -5.29 2.65 7.12
N VAL A 27 -5.69 1.43 7.48
CA VAL A 27 -5.40 0.84 8.80
C VAL A 27 -4.21 -0.11 8.76
N TYR A 28 -3.88 -0.63 7.58
CA TYR A 28 -2.78 -1.58 7.43
C TYR A 28 -2.23 -1.56 6.01
N THR A 29 -0.92 -1.74 5.87
CA THR A 29 -0.26 -1.89 4.57
C THR A 29 0.67 -3.10 4.61
N SER A 30 0.70 -3.88 3.52
CA SER A 30 1.55 -5.06 3.40
C SER A 30 1.93 -5.31 1.95
N THR A 31 3.07 -5.95 1.72
CA THR A 31 3.49 -6.39 0.38
C THR A 31 2.91 -7.76 -0.01
N SER A 32 2.10 -8.37 0.87
CA SER A 32 1.51 -9.69 0.67
C SER A 32 -0.02 -9.62 0.71
N GLU A 33 -0.65 -9.95 -0.41
CA GLU A 33 -2.11 -10.05 -0.56
C GLU A 33 -2.77 -10.96 0.49
N PRO A 34 -2.31 -12.21 0.75
CA PRO A 34 -2.98 -13.07 1.72
C PRO A 34 -2.96 -12.49 3.14
N THR A 35 -1.90 -11.74 3.48
CA THR A 35 -1.79 -11.03 4.75
C THR A 35 -2.77 -9.87 4.81
N ALA A 36 -2.85 -9.04 3.77
CA ALA A 36 -3.80 -7.93 3.71
C ALA A 36 -5.26 -8.41 3.78
N THR A 37 -5.59 -9.52 3.10
CA THR A 37 -6.92 -10.14 3.15
C THR A 37 -7.24 -10.69 4.54
N ALA A 38 -6.29 -11.36 5.20
CA ALA A 38 -6.49 -11.84 6.57
C ALA A 38 -6.75 -10.68 7.55
N VAL A 39 -6.05 -9.56 7.36
CA VAL A 39 -6.23 -8.35 8.17
C VAL A 39 -7.57 -7.69 7.86
N ALA A 40 -7.98 -7.57 6.61
CA ALA A 40 -9.27 -7.01 6.23
C ALA A 40 -10.45 -7.76 6.89
N ARG A 41 -10.36 -9.08 7.01
CA ARG A 41 -11.37 -9.89 7.72
C ARG A 41 -11.51 -9.56 9.22
N ARG A 42 -10.51 -8.89 9.82
CA ARG A 42 -10.55 -8.45 11.23
C ARG A 42 -11.15 -7.06 11.39
N TYR A 43 -11.24 -6.28 10.32
CA TYR A 43 -11.79 -4.92 10.32
C TYR A 43 -13.12 -4.92 9.54
N PRO A 44 -14.28 -4.93 10.22
CA PRO A 44 -15.57 -4.87 9.55
C PRO A 44 -15.70 -3.56 8.76
N GLY A 45 -16.19 -3.65 7.52
CA GLY A 45 -16.27 -2.49 6.62
C GLY A 45 -14.94 -2.10 5.96
N SER A 46 -13.89 -2.94 6.09
CA SER A 46 -12.62 -2.71 5.40
C SER A 46 -12.56 -3.36 4.01
N THR A 47 -11.79 -2.72 3.12
CA THR A 47 -11.56 -3.13 1.73
C THR A 47 -10.06 -3.18 1.45
N VAL A 48 -9.59 -4.25 0.81
CA VAL A 48 -8.20 -4.36 0.35
C VAL A 48 -8.06 -3.62 -0.98
N ARG A 49 -7.11 -2.69 -1.06
CA ARG A 49 -6.73 -1.96 -2.27
C ARG A 49 -5.28 -2.26 -2.64
N THR A 50 -5.04 -2.62 -3.89
CA THR A 50 -3.68 -2.75 -4.41
C THR A 50 -3.14 -1.38 -4.77
N LYS A 51 -2.22 -0.88 -3.95
CA LYS A 51 -1.37 0.24 -4.33
C LYS A 51 -0.37 -0.27 -5.36
N ARG A 52 -0.71 -0.09 -6.63
CA ARG A 52 0.36 0.05 -7.62
C ARG A 52 1.14 1.26 -7.15
N GLN A 53 2.37 1.06 -6.69
CA GLN A 53 3.33 2.14 -6.80
C GLN A 53 3.33 2.47 -8.29
N GLN A 54 2.60 3.53 -8.67
CA GLN A 54 3.01 4.32 -9.81
C GLN A 54 4.46 4.61 -9.46
N THR A 55 5.36 3.94 -10.17
CA THR A 55 6.70 4.42 -10.41
C THR A 55 6.50 5.88 -10.74
N SER A 56 6.67 6.74 -9.74
CA SER A 56 6.97 8.14 -9.97
C SER A 56 8.13 8.07 -10.94
N ALA A 57 7.84 8.44 -12.17
CA ALA A 57 8.81 8.52 -13.24
C ALA A 57 10.08 9.11 -12.64
N GLY A 58 11.17 8.35 -12.70
CA GLY A 58 12.44 8.90 -12.26
C GLY A 58 12.74 10.14 -13.09
N PRO A 59 13.23 11.24 -12.52
CA PRO A 59 14.17 12.05 -13.25
C PRO A 59 15.53 11.34 -13.11
N ARG A 60 15.94 10.66 -14.18
CA ARG A 60 17.35 10.76 -14.56
C ARG A 60 17.61 12.23 -14.81
N ALA A 61 18.28 12.89 -13.88
CA ALA A 61 19.06 14.10 -14.14
C ALA A 61 20.11 14.18 -13.03
N GLY A 62 21.09 13.29 -13.13
CA GLY A 62 22.37 13.43 -12.45
C GLY A 62 23.38 14.02 -13.43
N ALA A 63 24.26 14.85 -12.85
CA ALA A 63 25.46 15.48 -13.41
C ALA A 63 25.22 16.72 -14.28
#